data_AF-A0A2S7K2G3-F1
#
_entry.id   AF-A0A2S7K2G3-F1
#
_cell.length_a   1.000
_cell.length_b   1.000
_cell.length_c   1.000
_cell.angle_alpha   90.00
_cell.angle_beta   90.00
_cell.angle_gamma   90.00
#
_symmetry.space_group_name_H-M   'P 1'
#
loop_
_entity.id
_entity.type
_entity.pdbx_description
1 polymer ?
#
loop_
_entity_poly.entity_id
_entity_poly.type
_entity_poly.pdbx_seq_one_letter_code
_entity_poly.pdbx_strand_id
1 'polypeptide(L)'
;MRILAVLALVPALLATSGCMTLGGIGDGARQVTVNTEPAGALLAIDGAGECETPCKVKLDGPRRARLAKAGFVTRIITLTPDRRSLTVPMELAAATDDVDAVALPSLD
;
A
#
# COMPACT_ATOMS: atom_id res chain seq x y z
N MET A 1 69.56 -37.63 -13.48
CA MET A 1 70.18 -36.79 -12.44
C MET A 1 69.66 -35.37 -12.65
N ARG A 2 69.05 -34.76 -11.60
CA ARG A 2 68.46 -33.39 -11.54
C ARG A 2 67.08 -33.29 -12.22
N ILE A 3 65.92 -33.31 -11.56
CA ILE A 3 65.36 -32.58 -10.40
C ILE A 3 65.41 -31.04 -10.57
N LEU A 4 64.22 -30.43 -10.45
CA LEU A 4 63.86 -29.00 -10.37
C LEU A 4 63.75 -28.31 -11.75
N ALA A 5 62.71 -27.54 -12.08
CA ALA A 5 61.79 -26.80 -11.25
C ALA A 5 60.41 -26.71 -11.91
N VAL A 6 59.39 -27.05 -11.12
CA VAL A 6 58.01 -26.63 -11.30
C VAL A 6 58.01 -25.10 -11.28
N LEU A 7 57.83 -24.45 -12.43
CA LEU A 7 57.51 -23.02 -12.48
C LEU A 7 56.11 -22.87 -13.05
N ALA A 8 55.16 -22.83 -12.12
CA ALA A 8 53.80 -22.43 -12.34
C ALA A 8 53.75 -20.97 -12.78
N LEU A 9 53.15 -20.70 -13.94
CA LEU A 9 52.66 -19.37 -14.30
C LEU A 9 51.37 -19.57 -15.08
N VAL A 10 50.32 -19.88 -14.33
CA VAL A 10 48.92 -19.83 -14.75
C VAL A 10 48.39 -18.45 -14.36
N PRO A 11 48.25 -17.47 -15.26
CA PRO A 11 47.44 -16.30 -14.98
C PRO A 11 46.07 -16.54 -15.61
N ALA A 12 45.24 -17.37 -14.97
CA ALA A 12 43.88 -17.67 -15.42
C ALA A 12 42.85 -17.47 -14.31
N LEU A 13 42.90 -16.34 -13.59
CA LEU A 13 41.94 -16.00 -12.52
C LEU A 13 41.67 -14.49 -12.40
N LEU A 14 41.29 -13.82 -13.49
CA LEU A 14 40.96 -12.39 -13.46
C LEU A 14 39.63 -11.98 -14.12
N ALA A 15 38.71 -12.90 -14.45
CA ALA A 15 37.50 -12.49 -15.21
C ALA A 15 36.23 -13.30 -14.97
N THR A 16 35.90 -13.71 -13.74
CA THR A 16 34.53 -14.20 -13.46
C THR A 16 33.88 -13.45 -12.31
N SER A 17 33.18 -12.40 -12.74
CA SER A 17 31.83 -12.08 -12.26
C SER A 17 31.65 -11.87 -10.77
N GLY A 18 32.23 -10.80 -10.25
CA GLY A 18 31.58 -10.06 -9.17
C GLY A 18 30.29 -9.44 -9.71
N CYS A 19 29.18 -10.19 -9.76
CA CYS A 19 27.85 -9.60 -9.89
C CYS A 19 27.43 -9.07 -8.50
N MET A 20 28.14 -8.05 -8.03
CA MET A 20 27.69 -7.25 -6.89
C MET A 20 26.55 -6.35 -7.39
N THR A 21 25.32 -6.82 -7.33
CA THR A 21 24.13 -6.00 -7.01
C THR A 21 23.03 -6.92 -6.50
N LEU A 22 23.27 -7.52 -5.34
CA LEU A 22 22.24 -8.18 -4.56
C LEU A 22 21.44 -7.08 -3.83
N GLY A 23 20.30 -6.68 -4.41
CA GLY A 23 19.29 -5.87 -3.71
C GLY A 23 19.05 -4.48 -4.28
N GLY A 24 18.52 -4.36 -5.50
CA GLY A 24 18.14 -3.02 -5.98
C GLY A 24 17.41 -2.88 -7.31
N ILE A 25 17.10 -3.95 -8.05
CA ILE A 25 16.22 -3.86 -9.22
C ILE A 25 14.83 -4.33 -8.79
N GLY A 26 14.20 -3.55 -7.92
CA GLY A 26 12.83 -3.81 -7.48
C GLY A 26 11.88 -3.39 -8.59
N ASP A 27 11.14 -4.36 -9.14
CA ASP A 27 9.90 -4.12 -9.85
C ASP A 27 9.10 -3.03 -9.11
N GLY A 28 8.59 -2.04 -9.83
CA GLY A 28 8.06 -0.76 -9.32
C GLY A 28 6.90 -0.83 -8.31
N ALA A 29 6.60 -2.01 -7.75
CA ALA A 29 5.69 -2.24 -6.65
C ALA A 29 6.20 -1.61 -5.35
N ARG A 30 5.63 -0.48 -4.94
CA ARG A 30 5.87 0.12 -3.63
C ARG A 30 4.75 -0.23 -2.66
N GLN A 31 5.12 -0.40 -1.40
CA GLN A 31 4.17 -0.69 -0.34
C GLN A 31 3.60 0.63 0.22
N VAL A 32 2.28 0.74 0.23
CA VAL A 32 1.53 1.87 0.79
C VAL A 32 0.68 1.36 1.94
N THR A 33 0.70 2.06 3.07
CA THR A 33 -0.18 1.78 4.22
C THR A 33 -1.39 2.70 4.12
N VAL A 34 -2.59 2.14 4.11
CA VAL A 34 -3.84 2.89 4.04
C VAL A 34 -4.55 2.80 5.38
N ASN A 35 -4.80 3.96 5.98
CA ASN A 35 -5.51 4.14 7.24
C ASN A 35 -6.80 4.93 6.98
N THR A 36 -7.83 4.69 7.77
CA THR A 36 -9.03 5.54 7.80
C THR A 36 -9.35 5.96 9.21
N GLU A 37 -10.07 7.07 9.31
CA GLU A 37 -10.61 7.56 10.57
C GLU A 37 -12.14 7.73 10.44
N PRO A 38 -12.95 6.91 11.14
CA PRO A 38 -12.54 5.78 11.98
C PRO A 38 -11.94 4.60 11.20
N ALA A 39 -11.18 3.77 11.92
CA ALA A 39 -10.58 2.53 11.38
C ALA A 39 -11.65 1.47 11.02
N GLY A 40 -11.25 0.45 10.26
CA GLY A 40 -12.13 -0.64 9.82
C GLY A 40 -13.03 -0.24 8.66
N ALA A 41 -12.49 0.48 7.68
CA ALA A 41 -13.16 0.70 6.40
C ALA A 41 -12.69 -0.35 5.39
N LEU A 42 -13.59 -0.81 4.53
CA LEU A 42 -13.28 -1.69 3.41
C LEU A 42 -12.65 -0.87 2.29
N LEU A 43 -11.40 -1.17 1.96
CA LEU A 43 -10.67 -0.63 0.82
C LEU A 43 -10.71 -1.65 -0.33
N ALA A 44 -11.45 -1.33 -1.39
CA ALA A 44 -11.47 -2.11 -2.63
C ALA A 44 -10.61 -1.43 -3.70
N ILE A 45 -9.61 -2.13 -4.23
CA ILE A 45 -8.65 -1.60 -5.20
C ILE A 45 -8.91 -2.23 -6.56
N ASP A 46 -9.08 -1.38 -7.59
CA ASP A 46 -9.38 -1.81 -8.95
C ASP A 46 -8.31 -2.80 -9.46
N GLY A 47 -8.71 -4.07 -9.60
CA GLY A 47 -7.87 -5.15 -10.11
C GLY A 47 -6.74 -5.64 -9.19
N ALA A 48 -6.75 -5.27 -7.90
CA ALA A 48 -5.77 -5.77 -6.91
C ALA A 48 -6.41 -6.47 -5.70
N GLY A 49 -7.72 -6.31 -5.48
CA GLY A 49 -8.46 -6.98 -4.41
C GLY A 49 -8.96 -6.01 -3.33
N GLU A 50 -9.29 -6.54 -2.17
CA GLU A 50 -9.90 -5.78 -1.07
C GLU A 50 -9.18 -6.05 0.27
N CYS A 51 -9.16 -5.06 1.15
CA CYS A 51 -8.68 -5.20 2.53
C CYS A 51 -9.40 -4.25 3.49
N GLU A 52 -9.40 -4.58 4.78
CA GLU A 52 -9.90 -3.67 5.82
C GLU A 52 -8.77 -2.79 6.36
N THR A 53 -9.04 -1.49 6.51
CA THR A 53 -8.08 -0.52 7.03
C THR A 53 -7.96 -0.61 8.56
N PRO A 54 -6.75 -0.49 9.15
CA PRO A 54 -5.45 -0.27 8.50
C PRO A 54 -4.94 -1.49 7.74
N CYS A 55 -4.61 -1.32 6.45
CA CYS A 55 -3.99 -2.37 5.64
C CYS A 55 -2.80 -1.88 4.82
N LYS A 56 -1.89 -2.80 4.50
CA LYS A 56 -0.71 -2.54 3.65
C LYS A 56 -0.94 -3.15 2.28
N VAL A 57 -0.81 -2.33 1.24
CA VAL A 57 -1.09 -2.71 -0.14
C VAL A 57 0.17 -2.51 -0.98
N LYS A 58 0.44 -3.43 -1.90
CA LYS A 58 1.52 -3.28 -2.87
C LYS A 58 0.94 -2.69 -4.15
N LEU A 59 1.49 -1.56 -4.58
CA LEU A 59 1.04 -0.84 -5.78
C LEU A 59 2.19 -0.75 -6.77
N ASP A 60 1.97 -1.32 -7.94
CA ASP A 60 2.83 -1.24 -9.13
C ASP A 60 2.70 0.10 -9.87
N GLY A 61 1.66 0.86 -9.59
CA GLY A 61 1.38 2.17 -10.18
C GLY A 61 0.18 2.86 -9.53
N PRO A 62 -0.18 4.07 -10.00
CA PRO A 62 -1.40 4.74 -9.57
C PRO A 62 -2.64 3.89 -9.87
N ARG A 63 -3.46 3.63 -8.84
CA ARG A 63 -4.71 2.86 -9.00
C ARG A 63 -5.86 3.54 -8.27
N ARG A 64 -7.07 3.38 -8.81
CA ARG A 64 -8.27 3.82 -8.12
C ARG A 64 -8.64 2.80 -7.04
N ALA A 65 -9.12 3.31 -5.93
CA ALA A 65 -9.66 2.51 -4.85
C ALA A 65 -10.92 3.16 -4.28
N ARG A 66 -11.80 2.32 -3.74
CA ARG A 66 -13.04 2.71 -3.09
C ARG A 66 -12.94 2.37 -1.61
N LEU A 67 -13.19 3.35 -0.76
CA LEU A 67 -13.31 3.21 0.68
C LEU A 67 -14.78 3.21 1.06
N ALA A 68 -15.23 2.15 1.74
CA ALA A 68 -16.59 2.00 2.21
C ALA A 68 -16.61 1.58 3.67
N LYS A 69 -17.47 2.20 4.48
CA LYS A 69 -17.73 1.80 5.86
C LYS A 69 -19.20 2.04 6.17
N ALA A 70 -19.84 1.12 6.88
CA ALA A 70 -21.24 1.25 7.26
C ALA A 70 -21.46 2.54 8.08
N GLY A 71 -22.47 3.32 7.72
CA GLY A 71 -22.77 4.62 8.34
C GLY A 71 -21.92 5.80 7.83
N PHE A 72 -20.99 5.57 6.90
CA PHE A 72 -20.14 6.61 6.31
C PHE A 72 -20.34 6.73 4.80
N VAL A 73 -20.06 7.91 4.26
CA VAL A 73 -20.08 8.19 2.83
C VAL A 73 -18.96 7.41 2.14
N THR A 74 -19.30 6.71 1.06
CA THR A 74 -18.32 5.99 0.24
C THR A 74 -17.42 6.99 -0.50
N ARG A 75 -16.11 6.78 -0.42
CA ARG A 75 -15.12 7.68 -1.04
C ARG A 75 -14.29 6.96 -2.08
N ILE A 76 -14.11 7.59 -3.25
CA ILE A 76 -13.20 7.09 -4.29
C ILE A 76 -11.92 7.91 -4.22
N ILE A 77 -10.78 7.23 -4.16
CA ILE A 77 -9.45 7.84 -4.08
C ILE A 77 -8.52 7.21 -5.12
N THR A 78 -7.50 7.96 -5.53
CA THR A 78 -6.40 7.40 -6.32
C THR A 78 -5.23 7.13 -5.37
N LEU A 79 -4.89 5.84 -5.21
CA LEU A 79 -3.71 5.42 -4.49
C LEU A 79 -2.49 5.53 -5.40
N THR A 80 -1.45 6.19 -4.93
CA THR A 80 -0.19 6.38 -5.64
C THR A 80 0.96 5.73 -4.86
N PRO A 81 1.90 5.03 -5.52
CA PRO A 81 3.05 4.39 -4.86
C PRO A 81 4.10 5.39 -4.36
N ASP A 82 3.95 6.68 -4.62
CA ASP A 82 4.87 7.74 -4.22
C ASP A 82 4.93 7.95 -2.70
N ARG A 83 3.84 7.62 -1.98
CA ARG A 83 3.71 7.83 -0.54
C ARG A 83 3.66 6.52 0.23
N ARG A 84 4.34 6.47 1.39
CA ARG A 84 4.38 5.28 2.26
C ARG A 84 3.11 5.07 3.08
N SER A 85 2.41 6.14 3.42
CA SER A 85 1.21 6.11 4.26
C SER A 85 0.19 7.14 3.81
N LEU A 86 -1.09 6.77 3.84
CA LEU A 86 -2.23 7.61 3.53
C LEU A 86 -3.28 7.43 4.64
N THR A 87 -3.71 8.53 5.26
CA THR A 87 -4.82 8.54 6.21
C THR A 87 -5.99 9.29 5.61
N VAL A 88 -7.15 8.65 5.55
CA VAL A 88 -8.37 9.21 4.93
C VAL A 88 -9.46 9.36 6.00
N PRO A 89 -9.87 10.59 6.34
CA PRO A 89 -11.04 10.79 7.20
C PRO A 89 -12.31 10.41 6.46
N MET A 90 -13.21 9.72 7.15
CA MET A 90 -14.52 9.31 6.65
C MET A 90 -15.60 10.26 7.19
N GLU A 91 -16.52 10.62 6.30
CA GLU A 91 -17.65 11.49 6.62
C GLU A 91 -18.89 10.64 6.94
N LEU A 92 -19.63 11.00 7.99
CA LEU A 92 -20.85 10.29 8.36
C LEU A 92 -21.94 10.54 7.31
N ALA A 93 -22.60 9.47 6.87
CA ALA A 93 -23.68 9.58 5.87
C ALA A 93 -24.98 10.15 6.46
N ALA A 94 -25.13 10.12 7.78
CA ALA A 94 -26.33 10.51 8.50
C ALA A 94 -26.05 11.64 9.51
N ALA A 95 -25.34 12.68 9.09
CA ALA A 95 -25.31 13.94 9.84
C ALA A 95 -26.67 14.63 9.68
N THR A 96 -27.68 14.18 10.41
CA THR A 96 -28.96 14.89 10.52
C THR A 96 -28.90 15.73 11.79
N ASP A 97 -28.51 17.00 11.65
CA ASP A 97 -28.60 17.97 12.75
C ASP A 97 -30.06 18.43 13.00
N ASP A 98 -30.96 18.19 12.04
CA ASP A 98 -32.38 18.53 12.13
C ASP A 98 -33.24 17.27 12.34
N VAL A 99 -33.32 16.82 13.60
CA VAL A 99 -34.53 16.14 14.03
C VAL A 99 -35.50 17.24 14.42
N ASP A 100 -36.38 17.62 13.49
CA ASP A 100 -37.50 18.51 13.80
C ASP A 100 -38.24 17.92 15.00
N ALA A 101 -38.05 18.56 16.17
CA ALA A 101 -38.83 18.30 17.36
C ALA A 101 -40.24 18.80 17.07
N VAL A 102 -41.01 18.04 16.28
CA VAL A 102 -42.44 18.23 16.11
C VAL A 102 -43.03 18.07 17.50
N ALA A 103 -43.30 19.21 18.15
CA ALA A 103 -44.02 19.26 19.41
C ALA A 103 -45.33 18.52 19.21
N LEU A 104 -45.46 17.36 19.85
CA LEU A 104 -46.72 16.61 19.87
C LEU A 104 -47.81 17.56 20.41
N PRO A 105 -48.97 17.68 19.74
CA PRO A 105 -50.05 18.51 20.25
C PRO A 105 -50.51 17.93 21.59
N SER A 106 -50.54 18.77 22.63
CA SER A 106 -51.21 18.43 23.88
C SER A 106 -52.70 18.25 23.60
N LEU A 107 -53.23 17.09 23.95
CA LEU A 107 -54.67 16.84 23.93
C LEU A 107 -55.27 17.48 25.19
N ASP A 108 -55.93 18.63 25.01
CA ASP A 108 -56.84 19.23 26.01
C ASP A 108 -58.14 18.44 26.13
#